data_AF-A0A3Q7Y779-F1
#
_entry.id   AF-A0A3Q7Y779-F1
#
_cell.length_a   1.000
_cell.length_b   1.000
_cell.length_c   1.000
_cell.angle_alpha   90.00
_cell.angle_beta   90.00
_cell.angle_gamma   90.00
#
_symmetry.space_group_name_H-M   'P 1'
#
loop_
_entity.id
_entity.type
_entity.pdbx_description
1 polymer ?
#
loop_
_entity_poly.entity_id
_entity_poly.type
_entity_poly.pdbx_seq_one_letter_code
_entity_poly.pdbx_strand_id
1 'polypeptide(L)'
;MILEATVMHDLRMIHTDLKPENILLVSSDYVKVPDYKITSRSPNSYFKKVPKSCAIKVIDFGSTTYERVDQSYIVSTRHYRAPEVILGLGWSHPCDIWSVGCILVELCTGEALFQTHENLEHLAMMERVLGPLPLHMLKRVDRHAEKYVRRSKLDWPEGAASRESIKAVLKLPRLQNLIMQHVDHSAGDLIHLLQGLLRYDPSERLSAKEALRHSFFMRRSH
;
A
#
# COMPACT_ATOMS: atom_id res chain seq x y z
N MET A 1 -3.20 12.58 -2.75
CA MET A 1 -2.10 11.61 -2.92
C MET A 1 -1.89 11.30 -4.39
N ILE A 2 -2.84 10.65 -5.09
CA ILE A 2 -2.69 10.30 -6.52
C ILE A 2 -2.46 11.54 -7.40
N LEU A 3 -3.13 12.66 -7.10
CA LEU A 3 -2.89 13.93 -7.79
C LEU A 3 -1.45 14.43 -7.62
N GLU A 4 -0.95 14.43 -6.38
CA GLU A 4 0.45 14.82 -6.08
C GLU A 4 1.45 13.90 -6.78
N ALA A 5 1.21 12.57 -6.75
CA ALA A 5 2.02 11.60 -7.47
C ALA A 5 2.01 11.87 -8.99
N THR A 6 0.87 12.25 -9.56
CA THR A 6 0.78 12.63 -10.97
C THR A 6 1.68 13.81 -11.31
N VAL A 7 1.63 14.87 -10.49
CA VAL A 7 2.47 16.06 -10.68
C VAL A 7 3.96 15.71 -10.56
N MET A 8 4.35 14.94 -9.54
CA MET A 8 5.74 14.50 -9.37
C MET A 8 6.23 13.68 -10.56
N HIS A 9 5.42 12.72 -11.01
CA HIS A 9 5.79 11.81 -12.11
C HIS A 9 5.88 12.57 -13.44
N ASP A 10 5.04 13.58 -13.67
CA ASP A 10 5.15 14.48 -14.84
C ASP A 10 6.44 15.31 -14.84
N LEU A 11 6.98 15.61 -13.65
CA LEU A 11 8.28 16.25 -13.48
C LEU A 11 9.44 15.24 -13.48
N ARG A 12 9.19 13.96 -13.79
CA ARG A 12 10.16 12.85 -13.74
C ARG A 12 10.79 12.65 -12.36
N MET A 13 10.06 13.01 -11.31
CA MET A 13 10.44 12.80 -9.92
C MET A 13 9.75 11.55 -9.36
N ILE A 14 10.47 10.80 -8.54
CA ILE A 14 9.98 9.63 -7.81
C ILE A 14 10.23 9.91 -6.34
N HIS A 15 9.18 9.90 -5.51
CA HIS A 15 9.30 10.28 -4.10
C HIS A 15 10.07 9.23 -3.30
N THR A 16 9.80 7.95 -3.57
CA THR A 16 10.43 6.76 -2.99
C THR A 16 10.19 6.51 -1.49
N ASP A 17 9.50 7.39 -0.76
CA ASP A 17 9.19 7.22 0.67
C ASP A 17 7.80 7.77 1.02
N LEU A 18 6.81 7.45 0.19
CA LEU A 18 5.41 7.75 0.50
C LEU A 18 4.93 6.84 1.63
N LYS A 19 4.44 7.47 2.70
CA LYS A 19 3.90 6.85 3.91
C LYS A 19 2.98 7.85 4.63
N PRO A 20 2.07 7.43 5.53
CA PRO A 20 1.16 8.32 6.23
C PRO A 20 1.87 9.47 6.96
N GLU A 21 3.06 9.22 7.52
CA GLU A 21 3.86 10.23 8.22
C GLU A 21 4.32 11.37 7.31
N ASN A 22 4.42 11.12 6.00
CA ASN A 22 4.82 12.09 4.99
C ASN A 22 3.61 12.75 4.28
N ILE A 23 2.41 12.59 4.84
CA ILE A 23 1.16 13.19 4.33
C ILE A 23 0.53 14.02 5.44
N LEU A 24 0.62 15.34 5.32
CA LEU A 24 0.07 16.25 6.32
C LEU A 24 -1.27 16.83 5.89
N LEU A 25 -2.20 16.94 6.84
CA LEU A 25 -3.39 17.76 6.67
C LEU A 25 -3.00 19.24 6.57
N VAL A 26 -3.63 19.96 5.66
CA VAL A 26 -3.43 21.42 5.51
C VAL A 26 -3.95 22.17 6.75
N SER A 27 -4.99 21.65 7.40
CA SER A 27 -5.50 22.15 8.68
C SER A 27 -5.72 20.98 9.64
N SER A 28 -5.34 21.15 10.90
CA SER A 28 -5.59 20.19 11.98
C SER A 28 -6.96 20.36 12.65
N ASP A 29 -7.80 21.29 12.15
CA ASP A 29 -9.13 21.50 12.67
C ASP A 29 -10.00 20.25 12.52
N TYR A 30 -10.74 19.93 13.59
CA TYR A 30 -11.64 18.80 13.61
C TYR A 30 -13.01 19.16 14.20
N VAL A 31 -14.01 18.33 13.90
CA VAL A 31 -15.29 18.28 14.58
C VAL A 31 -15.38 17.03 15.44
N LYS A 32 -16.13 17.12 16.55
CA LYS A 32 -16.44 15.97 17.40
C LYS A 32 -17.78 15.41 16.95
N VAL A 33 -17.78 14.16 16.48
CA VAL A 33 -19.00 13.45 16.06
C VAL A 33 -19.28 12.35 17.09
N PRO A 34 -20.52 12.19 17.57
CA PRO A 34 -20.84 11.08 18.46
C PRO A 34 -20.50 9.73 17.80
N ASP A 35 -19.87 8.83 18.56
CA ASP A 35 -19.55 7.49 18.11
C ASP A 35 -20.57 6.50 18.65
N TYR A 36 -21.51 6.08 17.80
CA TYR A 36 -22.57 5.14 18.16
C TYR A 36 -22.15 3.68 18.01
N LYS A 37 -20.91 3.39 17.56
CA LYS A 37 -20.39 2.02 17.36
C LYS A 37 -19.65 1.50 18.60
N ILE A 38 -20.27 1.46 19.79
CA ILE A 38 -19.78 0.59 20.88
C ILE A 38 -20.94 -0.10 21.62
N THR A 39 -20.99 -1.43 21.44
CA THR A 39 -21.67 -2.39 22.30
C THR A 39 -21.07 -2.37 23.71
N SER A 40 -21.90 -2.05 24.70
CA SER A 40 -21.81 -2.46 26.11
C SER A 40 -20.39 -2.65 26.71
N ARG A 41 -19.79 -1.59 27.28
CA ARG A 41 -18.94 -1.68 28.51
C ARG A 41 -18.42 -0.37 29.12
N SER A 42 -18.92 0.82 28.75
CA SER A 42 -18.66 2.04 29.55
C SER A 42 -19.68 3.16 29.26
N PRO A 43 -20.25 3.82 30.28
CA PRO A 43 -21.33 4.81 30.14
C PRO A 43 -20.86 6.24 29.82
N ASN A 44 -19.67 6.43 29.24
CA ASN A 44 -19.20 7.75 28.84
C ASN A 44 -19.37 7.93 27.34
N SER A 45 -20.14 8.94 26.92
CA SER A 45 -20.33 9.31 25.52
C SER A 45 -18.98 9.54 24.82
N TYR A 46 -18.59 8.61 23.94
CA TYR A 46 -17.36 8.72 23.15
C TYR A 46 -17.65 9.54 21.88
N PHE A 47 -16.87 10.60 21.66
CA PHE A 47 -16.87 11.35 20.40
C PHE A 47 -15.64 10.97 19.59
N LYS A 48 -15.81 10.75 18.29
CA LYS A 48 -14.69 10.66 17.33
C LYS A 48 -14.34 12.04 16.78
N LYS A 49 -13.03 12.31 16.61
CA LYS A 49 -12.54 13.52 15.94
C LYS A 49 -12.49 13.27 14.44
N VAL A 50 -13.21 14.06 13.67
CA VAL A 50 -13.21 14.00 12.21
C VAL A 50 -12.62 15.31 11.68
N PRO A 51 -11.58 15.28 10.82
CA PRO A 51 -11.02 16.48 10.22
C PRO A 51 -12.11 17.32 9.53
N LYS A 52 -12.07 18.65 9.68
CA LYS A 52 -12.98 19.55 8.96
C LYS A 52 -12.71 19.59 7.46
N SER A 53 -11.46 19.33 7.08
CA SER A 53 -11.00 19.29 5.69
C SER A 53 -10.08 18.10 5.50
N CYS A 54 -10.22 17.42 4.35
CA CYS A 54 -9.34 16.34 3.93
C CYS A 54 -8.23 16.84 2.98
N ALA A 55 -8.04 18.16 2.85
CA ALA A 55 -6.95 18.72 2.07
C ALA A 55 -5.60 18.32 2.70
N ILE A 56 -4.70 17.79 1.88
CA ILE A 56 -3.39 17.29 2.30
C ILE A 56 -2.26 17.90 1.49
N LYS A 57 -1.03 17.77 2.00
CA LYS A 57 0.21 17.99 1.27
C LYS A 57 1.16 16.82 1.50
N VAL A 58 1.89 16.44 0.45
CA VAL A 58 3.01 15.51 0.56
C VAL A 58 4.25 16.29 0.98
N ILE A 59 5.02 15.74 1.90
CA ILE A 59 6.24 16.33 2.46
C ILE A 59 7.40 15.33 2.39
N ASP A 60 8.58 15.77 2.83
CA ASP A 60 9.79 14.96 2.94
C ASP A 60 10.33 14.41 1.61
N PHE A 61 10.79 15.34 0.77
CA PHE A 61 11.45 15.03 -0.50
C PHE A 61 12.93 14.63 -0.33
N GLY A 62 13.39 14.34 0.89
CA GLY A 62 14.81 14.04 1.17
C GLY A 62 15.32 12.77 0.48
N SER A 63 14.41 11.83 0.20
CA SER A 63 14.71 10.59 -0.54
C SER A 63 14.28 10.65 -2.02
N THR A 64 13.74 11.78 -2.47
CA THR A 64 13.24 11.91 -3.84
C THR A 64 14.39 11.83 -4.84
N THR A 65 14.17 11.11 -5.93
CA THR A 65 15.13 10.97 -7.02
C THR A 65 14.47 11.30 -8.36
N TYR A 66 15.28 11.64 -9.34
CA TYR A 66 14.84 11.68 -10.72
C TYR A 66 14.86 10.27 -11.31
N GLU A 67 14.01 10.03 -12.30
CA GLU A 67 14.07 8.80 -13.09
C GLU A 67 15.47 8.62 -13.71
N ARG A 68 16.08 7.45 -13.49
CA ARG A 68 17.39 7.08 -14.04
C ARG A 68 17.35 5.63 -14.51
N VAL A 69 18.23 5.30 -15.44
CA VAL A 69 18.49 3.93 -15.86
C VAL A 69 19.18 3.19 -14.69
N ASP A 70 18.74 1.97 -14.39
CA ASP A 70 19.36 1.03 -13.42
C ASP A 70 19.27 1.37 -11.92
N GLN A 71 18.11 1.83 -11.45
CA GLN A 71 17.84 2.00 -10.01
C GLN A 71 17.53 0.67 -9.33
N SER A 72 18.50 0.09 -8.61
CA SER A 72 18.38 -1.23 -7.96
C SER A 72 18.61 -1.24 -6.44
N TYR A 73 18.85 -0.08 -5.82
CA TYR A 73 19.02 0.02 -4.37
C TYR A 73 17.67 -0.02 -3.64
N ILE A 74 17.70 -0.39 -2.35
CA ILE A 74 16.49 -0.46 -1.53
C ILE A 74 16.00 0.95 -1.22
N VAL A 75 14.73 1.19 -1.51
CA VAL A 75 14.01 2.41 -1.16
C VAL A 75 12.73 2.10 -0.37
N SER A 76 12.05 3.16 0.07
CA SER A 76 10.79 3.14 0.81
C SER A 76 10.90 2.56 2.21
N THR A 77 10.11 3.15 3.10
CA THR A 77 9.79 2.53 4.39
C THR A 77 9.13 1.17 4.15
N ARG A 78 9.55 0.15 4.92
CA ARG A 78 9.28 -1.27 4.62
C ARG A 78 7.81 -1.58 4.36
N HIS A 79 6.87 -1.07 5.16
CA HIS A 79 5.44 -1.38 5.04
C HIS A 79 4.78 -0.92 3.73
N TYR A 80 5.41 0.03 3.02
CA TYR A 80 4.90 0.63 1.79
C TYR A 80 5.79 0.29 0.58
N ARG A 81 6.76 -0.61 0.76
CA ARG A 81 7.75 -0.97 -0.25
C ARG A 81 7.14 -1.92 -1.29
N ALA A 82 7.34 -1.59 -2.56
CA ALA A 82 6.86 -2.38 -3.69
C ALA A 82 7.61 -3.72 -3.87
N PRO A 83 6.96 -4.75 -4.42
CA PRO A 83 7.55 -6.09 -4.59
C PRO A 83 8.79 -6.07 -5.48
N GLU A 84 8.82 -5.27 -6.55
CA GLU A 84 9.98 -5.14 -7.44
C GLU A 84 11.22 -4.59 -6.73
N VAL A 85 11.03 -3.76 -5.70
CA VAL A 85 12.13 -3.24 -4.86
C VAL A 85 12.66 -4.36 -3.95
N ILE A 86 11.78 -5.19 -3.39
CA ILE A 86 12.18 -6.32 -2.52
C ILE A 86 12.88 -7.42 -3.32
N LEU A 87 12.42 -7.66 -4.54
CA LEU A 87 12.93 -8.69 -5.45
C LEU A 87 14.15 -8.23 -6.28
N GLY A 88 14.57 -6.97 -6.15
CA GLY A 88 15.73 -6.42 -6.84
C GLY A 88 15.55 -6.29 -8.37
N LEU A 89 14.31 -6.12 -8.85
CA LEU A 89 13.99 -6.10 -10.29
C LEU A 89 14.19 -4.72 -10.96
N GLY A 90 14.70 -3.76 -10.20
CA GLY A 90 14.68 -2.35 -10.55
C GLY A 90 13.33 -1.69 -10.25
N TRP A 91 13.33 -0.37 -10.13
CA TRP A 91 12.11 0.41 -9.86
C TRP A 91 12.15 1.79 -10.53
N SER A 92 10.96 2.38 -10.70
CA SER A 92 10.73 3.74 -11.20
C SER A 92 9.41 4.27 -10.58
N HIS A 93 8.73 5.21 -11.22
CA HIS A 93 7.44 5.80 -10.83
C HIS A 93 6.40 4.82 -10.25
N PRO A 94 6.22 3.58 -10.76
CA PRO A 94 5.22 2.65 -10.22
C PRO A 94 5.41 2.31 -8.74
N CYS A 95 6.62 2.42 -8.16
CA CYS A 95 6.84 2.08 -6.76
C CYS A 95 6.07 3.03 -5.83
N ASP A 96 5.98 4.32 -6.16
CA ASP A 96 5.17 5.29 -5.41
C ASP A 96 3.68 4.94 -5.46
N ILE A 97 3.21 4.39 -6.59
CA ILE A 97 1.81 3.99 -6.75
C ILE A 97 1.46 2.82 -5.83
N TRP A 98 2.37 1.85 -5.69
CA TRP A 98 2.21 0.77 -4.73
C TRP A 98 2.11 1.32 -3.30
N SER A 99 3.00 2.24 -2.91
CA SER A 99 2.96 2.88 -1.60
C SER A 99 1.63 3.59 -1.36
N VAL A 100 1.10 4.33 -2.34
CA VAL A 100 -0.24 4.95 -2.27
C VAL A 100 -1.33 3.89 -2.08
N GLY A 101 -1.26 2.75 -2.78
CA GLY A 101 -2.18 1.62 -2.59
C GLY A 101 -2.18 1.12 -1.14
N CYS A 102 -1.00 0.90 -0.54
CA CYS A 102 -0.87 0.49 0.86
C CYS A 102 -1.46 1.53 1.82
N ILE A 103 -1.16 2.83 1.62
CA ILE A 103 -1.67 3.92 2.46
C ILE A 103 -3.20 4.00 2.39
N LEU A 104 -3.79 3.82 1.21
CA LEU A 104 -5.24 3.84 1.06
C LEU A 104 -5.93 2.70 1.83
N VAL A 105 -5.32 1.51 1.86
CA VAL A 105 -5.83 0.41 2.68
C VAL A 105 -5.72 0.75 4.16
N GLU A 106 -4.59 1.28 4.61
CA GLU A 106 -4.39 1.71 6.00
C GLU A 106 -5.36 2.82 6.43
N LEU A 107 -5.70 3.76 5.55
CA LEU A 107 -6.73 4.76 5.84
C LEU A 107 -8.13 4.15 6.04
N CYS A 108 -8.40 2.98 5.45
CA CYS A 108 -9.66 2.27 5.63
C CYS A 108 -9.68 1.43 6.91
N THR A 109 -8.56 0.76 7.23
CA THR A 109 -8.48 -0.23 8.31
C THR A 109 -7.96 0.35 9.63
N GLY A 110 -7.20 1.45 9.57
CA GLY A 110 -6.44 2.00 10.69
C GLY A 110 -5.12 1.29 10.98
N GLU A 111 -4.74 0.28 10.20
CA GLU A 111 -3.53 -0.53 10.38
C GLU A 111 -2.77 -0.70 9.06
N ALA A 112 -1.44 -0.66 9.14
CA ALA A 112 -0.58 -0.87 7.97
C ALA A 112 -0.86 -2.24 7.32
N LEU A 113 -1.06 -2.25 6.00
CA LEU A 113 -1.43 -3.45 5.25
C LEU A 113 -0.42 -4.60 5.40
N PHE A 114 0.87 -4.25 5.40
CA PHE A 114 1.97 -5.20 5.51
C PHE A 114 2.88 -4.84 6.68
N GLN A 115 2.43 -5.17 7.89
CA GLN A 115 3.19 -4.93 9.12
C GLN A 115 4.21 -6.07 9.35
N THR A 116 5.45 -5.84 8.94
CA THR A 116 6.49 -6.87 8.95
C THR A 116 7.88 -6.26 9.11
N HIS A 117 8.81 -7.06 9.63
CA HIS A 117 10.22 -6.70 9.71
C HIS A 117 11.13 -7.51 8.80
N GLU A 118 10.59 -8.41 7.97
CA GLU A 118 11.36 -9.34 7.14
C GLU A 118 10.84 -9.42 5.71
N ASN A 119 11.74 -9.45 4.73
CA ASN A 119 11.36 -9.40 3.31
C ASN A 119 10.57 -10.63 2.84
N LEU A 120 10.94 -11.83 3.31
CA LEU A 120 10.24 -13.06 2.92
C LEU A 120 8.82 -13.10 3.50
N GLU A 121 8.68 -12.71 4.77
CA GLU A 121 7.36 -12.53 5.40
C GLU A 121 6.54 -11.49 4.63
N HIS A 122 7.15 -10.37 4.24
CA HIS A 122 6.49 -9.32 3.46
C HIS A 122 5.92 -9.85 2.15
N LEU A 123 6.73 -10.57 1.36
CA LEU A 123 6.27 -11.21 0.12
C LEU A 123 5.15 -12.24 0.37
N ALA A 124 5.24 -13.01 1.46
CA ALA A 124 4.21 -13.97 1.83
C ALA A 124 2.88 -13.28 2.25
N MET A 125 2.96 -12.15 2.96
CA MET A 125 1.79 -11.31 3.25
C MET A 125 1.16 -10.79 1.97
N MET A 126 1.96 -10.35 0.99
CA MET A 126 1.45 -9.96 -0.32
C MET A 126 0.71 -11.13 -0.98
N GLU A 127 1.31 -12.34 -1.04
CA GLU A 127 0.65 -13.51 -1.65
C GLU A 127 -0.68 -13.87 -0.97
N ARG A 128 -0.71 -13.72 0.37
CA ARG A 128 -1.91 -13.96 1.17
C ARG A 128 -3.03 -12.96 0.86
N VAL A 129 -2.70 -11.68 0.69
CA VAL A 129 -3.67 -10.60 0.49
C VAL A 129 -4.13 -10.52 -0.97
N LEU A 130 -3.18 -10.56 -1.91
CA LEU A 130 -3.37 -10.21 -3.33
C LEU A 130 -3.39 -11.43 -4.27
N GLY A 131 -2.92 -12.59 -3.81
CA GLY A 131 -2.74 -13.77 -4.67
C GLY A 131 -1.28 -13.97 -5.05
N PRO A 132 -0.95 -15.08 -5.73
CA PRO A 132 0.45 -15.48 -5.96
C PRO A 132 1.24 -14.43 -6.75
N LEU A 133 2.53 -14.32 -6.45
CA LEU A 133 3.47 -13.50 -7.21
C LEU A 133 3.60 -14.03 -8.64
N PRO A 134 3.67 -13.15 -9.67
CA PRO A 134 3.84 -13.60 -11.05
C PRO A 134 5.15 -14.37 -11.26
N LEU A 135 5.04 -15.49 -11.97
CA LEU A 135 6.18 -16.39 -12.21
C LEU A 135 7.37 -15.70 -12.89
N HIS A 136 7.11 -14.76 -13.81
CA HIS A 136 8.17 -14.05 -14.52
C HIS A 136 8.96 -13.10 -13.62
N MET A 137 8.34 -12.55 -12.57
CA MET A 137 9.04 -11.76 -11.56
C MET A 137 9.94 -12.65 -10.70
N LEU A 138 9.42 -13.81 -10.25
CA LEU A 138 10.19 -14.76 -9.44
C LEU A 138 11.39 -15.37 -10.19
N LYS A 139 11.33 -15.46 -11.52
CA LYS A 139 12.44 -15.92 -12.37
C LYS A 139 13.53 -14.87 -12.61
N ARG A 140 13.24 -13.60 -12.34
CA ARG A 140 14.13 -12.46 -12.64
C ARG A 140 14.74 -11.84 -11.38
N VAL A 141 14.49 -12.43 -10.21
CA VAL A 141 15.00 -11.93 -8.92
C VAL A 141 16.51 -11.72 -8.98
N ASP A 142 16.98 -10.69 -8.29
CA ASP A 142 18.41 -10.45 -8.19
C ASP A 142 19.09 -11.47 -7.25
N ARG A 143 20.43 -11.42 -7.23
CA ARG A 143 21.25 -12.31 -6.39
C ARG A 143 20.92 -12.22 -4.89
N HIS A 144 20.45 -11.08 -4.40
CA HIS A 144 20.12 -10.91 -2.98
C HIS A 144 18.75 -11.50 -2.63
N ALA A 145 17.82 -11.51 -3.59
CA ALA A 145 16.47 -12.01 -3.45
C ALA A 145 16.29 -13.49 -3.84
N GLU A 146 17.28 -14.14 -4.47
CA GLU A 146 17.27 -15.58 -4.81
C GLU A 146 16.89 -16.48 -3.62
N LYS A 147 17.34 -16.14 -2.41
CA LYS A 147 17.05 -16.90 -1.18
C LYS A 147 15.56 -16.95 -0.82
N TYR A 148 14.74 -16.06 -1.39
CA TYR A 148 13.29 -16.03 -1.16
C TYR A 148 12.52 -16.95 -2.10
N VAL A 149 13.17 -17.53 -3.11
CA VAL A 149 12.50 -18.31 -4.17
C VAL A 149 13.06 -19.73 -4.21
N ARG A 150 12.17 -20.73 -4.15
CA ARG A 150 12.51 -22.15 -4.31
C ARG A 150 11.58 -22.78 -5.33
N ARG A 151 12.16 -23.45 -6.34
CA ARG A 151 11.41 -24.12 -7.42
C ARG A 151 10.39 -23.20 -8.12
N SER A 152 10.79 -21.96 -8.39
CA SER A 152 9.96 -20.90 -9.01
C SER A 152 8.70 -20.52 -8.22
N LYS A 153 8.71 -20.72 -6.90
CA LYS A 153 7.69 -20.25 -5.95
C LYS A 153 8.38 -19.57 -4.78
N LEU A 154 7.64 -18.77 -4.02
CA LEU A 154 8.14 -18.22 -2.77
C LEU A 154 8.53 -19.36 -1.81
N ASP A 155 9.67 -19.25 -1.14
CA ASP A 155 10.13 -20.23 -0.15
C ASP A 155 9.37 -20.09 1.18
N TRP A 156 8.07 -20.33 1.13
CA TRP A 156 7.16 -20.13 2.25
C TRP A 156 6.16 -21.30 2.35
N PRO A 157 5.88 -21.83 3.55
CA PRO A 157 6.31 -21.36 4.88
C PRO A 157 7.68 -21.90 5.33
N GLU A 158 8.36 -22.75 4.56
CA GLU A 158 9.61 -23.41 4.98
C GLU A 158 10.75 -22.43 5.27
N GLY A 159 10.82 -21.31 4.55
CA GLY A 159 11.79 -20.24 4.79
C GLY A 159 11.37 -19.23 5.87
N ALA A 160 10.21 -19.40 6.51
CA ALA A 160 9.72 -18.44 7.51
C ALA A 160 10.69 -18.28 8.68
N ALA A 161 10.87 -17.04 9.14
CA ALA A 161 11.79 -16.73 10.25
C ALA A 161 11.33 -17.31 11.60
N SER A 162 10.02 -17.47 11.80
CA SER A 162 9.44 -17.98 13.04
C SER A 162 8.00 -18.51 12.85
N ARG A 163 7.47 -19.22 13.85
CA ARG A 163 6.07 -19.65 13.85
C ARG A 163 5.11 -18.46 14.00
N GLU A 164 5.55 -17.41 14.68
CA GLU A 164 4.83 -16.15 14.85
C GLU A 164 4.65 -15.46 13.51
N SER A 165 5.70 -15.47 12.67
CA SER A 165 5.65 -14.96 11.31
C SER A 165 4.63 -15.71 10.46
N ILE A 166 4.64 -17.05 10.53
CA ILE A 166 3.62 -17.89 9.85
C ILE A 166 2.20 -17.52 10.30
N LYS A 167 1.99 -17.37 11.61
CA LYS A 167 0.68 -16.98 12.16
C LYS A 167 0.27 -15.58 11.71
N ALA A 168 1.19 -14.61 11.66
CA ALA A 168 0.91 -13.25 11.22
C ALA A 168 0.41 -13.24 9.78
N VAL A 169 1.10 -13.94 8.86
CA VAL A 169 0.66 -14.08 7.47
C VAL A 169 -0.70 -14.76 7.38
N LEU A 170 -0.92 -15.88 8.06
CA LEU A 170 -2.18 -16.64 7.94
C LEU A 170 -3.42 -15.85 8.39
N LYS A 171 -3.26 -14.94 9.37
CA LYS A 171 -4.32 -14.08 9.88
C LYS A 171 -4.81 -13.04 8.88
N LEU A 172 -3.98 -12.64 7.90
CA LEU A 172 -4.36 -11.60 6.95
C LEU A 172 -5.51 -12.07 6.04
N PRO A 173 -6.61 -11.30 5.94
CA PRO A 173 -7.67 -11.59 4.97
C PRO A 173 -7.24 -11.24 3.54
N ARG A 174 -8.02 -11.68 2.54
CA ARG A 174 -7.88 -11.20 1.16
C ARG A 174 -8.25 -9.71 1.08
N LEU A 175 -7.66 -8.97 0.14
CA LEU A 175 -7.87 -7.53 -0.02
C LEU A 175 -9.36 -7.14 -0.02
N GLN A 176 -10.18 -7.83 -0.81
CA GLN A 176 -11.62 -7.55 -0.89
C GLN A 176 -12.33 -7.72 0.46
N ASN A 177 -11.98 -8.75 1.22
CA ASN A 177 -12.60 -9.02 2.51
C ASN A 177 -12.18 -7.96 3.54
N LEU A 178 -10.91 -7.52 3.48
CA LEU A 178 -10.39 -6.46 4.33
C LEU A 178 -11.15 -5.15 4.13
N ILE A 179 -11.38 -4.75 2.88
CA ILE A 179 -12.08 -3.50 2.56
C ILE A 179 -13.58 -3.60 2.85
N MET A 180 -14.23 -4.71 2.50
CA MET A 180 -15.67 -4.91 2.76
C MET A 180 -16.03 -4.90 4.25
N GLN A 181 -15.07 -5.18 5.15
CA GLN A 181 -15.28 -5.08 6.60
C GLN A 181 -15.30 -3.63 7.12
N HIS A 182 -14.72 -2.68 6.38
CA HIS A 182 -14.49 -1.31 6.84
C HIS A 182 -15.21 -0.25 6.00
N VAL A 183 -15.63 -0.59 4.78
CA VAL A 183 -16.21 0.35 3.81
C VAL A 183 -17.56 -0.20 3.34
N ASP A 184 -18.62 0.60 3.53
CA ASP A 184 -19.99 0.17 3.23
C ASP A 184 -20.35 0.35 1.73
N HIS A 185 -20.62 1.58 1.28
CA HIS A 185 -21.30 1.82 -0.01
C HIS A 185 -20.38 1.92 -1.24
N SER A 186 -19.08 2.17 -1.06
CA SER A 186 -18.12 2.35 -2.17
C SER A 186 -17.07 1.23 -2.24
N ALA A 187 -17.26 0.13 -1.51
CA ALA A 187 -16.26 -0.94 -1.42
C ALA A 187 -15.89 -1.50 -2.79
N GLY A 188 -16.85 -1.68 -3.70
CA GLY A 188 -16.60 -2.25 -5.03
C GLY A 188 -15.61 -1.45 -5.88
N ASP A 189 -15.87 -0.16 -6.10
CA ASP A 189 -14.96 0.68 -6.89
C ASP A 189 -13.63 0.92 -6.19
N LEU A 190 -13.63 1.02 -4.86
CA LEU A 190 -12.40 1.16 -4.09
C LEU A 190 -11.53 -0.08 -4.19
N ILE A 191 -12.11 -1.28 -4.06
CA ILE A 191 -11.41 -2.55 -4.25
C ILE A 191 -10.82 -2.62 -5.65
N HIS A 192 -11.60 -2.23 -6.68
CA HIS A 192 -11.11 -2.24 -8.06
C HIS A 192 -9.94 -1.27 -8.26
N LEU A 193 -10.01 -0.06 -7.69
CA LEU A 193 -8.90 0.89 -7.69
C LEU A 193 -7.66 0.28 -7.00
N LEU A 194 -7.82 -0.23 -5.79
CA LEU A 194 -6.74 -0.82 -4.99
C LEU A 194 -6.08 -2.00 -5.70
N GLN A 195 -6.86 -2.87 -6.37
CA GLN A 195 -6.33 -3.96 -7.17
C GLN A 195 -5.48 -3.47 -8.35
N GLY A 196 -5.78 -2.30 -8.92
CA GLY A 196 -4.97 -1.66 -9.95
C GLY A 196 -3.69 -1.01 -9.40
N LEU A 197 -3.76 -0.38 -8.23
CA LEU A 197 -2.61 0.23 -7.55
C LEU A 197 -1.64 -0.83 -6.99
N LEU A 198 -2.16 -1.99 -6.57
CA LEU A 198 -1.40 -3.08 -5.94
C LEU A 198 -1.13 -4.24 -6.92
N ARG A 199 -1.04 -3.96 -8.22
CA ARG A 199 -0.51 -4.95 -9.18
C ARG A 199 0.96 -5.21 -8.90
N TYR A 200 1.35 -6.49 -8.90
CA TYR A 200 2.73 -6.89 -8.68
C TYR A 200 3.67 -6.38 -9.76
N ASP A 201 3.33 -6.65 -11.03
CA ASP A 201 4.14 -6.20 -12.15
C ASP A 201 3.99 -4.67 -12.29
N PRO A 202 5.09 -3.90 -12.14
CA PRO A 202 5.04 -2.45 -12.25
C PRO A 202 4.58 -1.96 -13.63
N SER A 203 4.71 -2.77 -14.69
CA SER A 203 4.22 -2.45 -16.04
C SER A 203 2.71 -2.65 -16.23
N GLU A 204 2.09 -3.48 -15.38
CA GLU A 204 0.64 -3.68 -15.35
C GLU A 204 -0.06 -2.82 -14.28
N ARG A 205 0.73 -2.19 -13.40
CA ARG A 205 0.24 -1.32 -12.33
C ARG A 205 -0.28 -0.03 -12.90
N LEU A 206 -1.42 0.43 -12.38
CA LEU A 206 -1.99 1.72 -12.78
C LEU A 206 -0.94 2.82 -12.62
N SER A 207 -0.82 3.70 -13.62
CA SER A 207 -0.15 4.98 -13.44
C SER A 207 -1.00 5.93 -12.59
N ALA A 208 -0.39 6.97 -12.00
CA ALA A 208 -1.12 7.99 -11.26
C ALA A 208 -2.23 8.64 -12.11
N LYS A 209 -1.95 8.90 -13.40
CA LYS A 209 -2.90 9.49 -14.36
C LYS A 209 -4.11 8.60 -14.63
N GLU A 210 -3.88 7.30 -14.82
CA GLU A 210 -4.97 6.33 -15.02
C GLU A 210 -5.80 6.20 -13.74
N ALA A 211 -5.14 6.13 -12.59
CA ALA A 211 -5.81 6.04 -11.30
C ALA A 211 -6.70 7.26 -11.01
N LEU A 212 -6.31 8.48 -11.40
CA LEU A 212 -7.17 9.68 -11.28
C LEU A 212 -8.46 9.59 -12.11
N ARG A 213 -8.44 8.84 -13.20
CA ARG A 213 -9.61 8.66 -14.10
C ARG A 213 -10.48 7.47 -13.70
N HIS A 214 -10.15 6.79 -12.61
CA HIS A 214 -10.84 5.60 -12.15
C HIS A 214 -12.29 5.90 -11.71
N SER A 215 -13.20 4.93 -11.90
CA SER A 215 -14.63 5.06 -11.57
C SER A 215 -14.89 5.52 -10.14
N PHE A 216 -14.03 5.10 -9.21
CA PHE A 216 -14.04 5.52 -7.80
C PHE A 216 -14.07 7.04 -7.62
N PHE A 217 -13.33 7.80 -8.43
CA PHE A 217 -13.31 9.27 -8.36
C PHE A 217 -14.33 9.95 -9.27
N MET A 218 -14.83 9.24 -10.29
CA MET A 218 -15.75 9.80 -11.29
C MET A 218 -17.23 9.73 -10.88
N ARG A 219 -17.61 8.84 -9.95
CA ARG A 219 -18.95 8.86 -9.38
C ARG A 219 -19.06 10.10 -8.48
N ARG A 220 -19.72 11.15 -9.00
CA ARG A 220 -20.16 12.27 -8.18
C ARG A 220 -21.01 11.74 -7.02
N SER A 221 -20.66 12.19 -5.82
CA SER A 221 -21.48 12.06 -4.62
C SER A 221 -22.93 12.42 -4.98
N HIS A 222 -23.85 11.47 -4.82
CA HIS A 222 -25.28 11.78 -4.72
C HIS A 222 -25.56 12.36 -3.34
#